data_AF-A0A7C0YGQ3-F1
#
_entry.id   AF-A0A7C0YGQ3-F1
#
_cell.length_a   1.000
_cell.length_b   1.000
_cell.length_c   1.000
_cell.angle_alpha   90.00
_cell.angle_beta   90.00
_cell.angle_gamma   90.00
#
_symmetry.space_group_name_H-M   'P 1'
#
loop_
_entity.id
_entity.type
_entity.pdbx_description
1 polymer ?
#
loop_
_entity_poly.entity_id
_entity_poly.type
_entity_poly.pdbx_seq_one_letter_code
_entity_poly.pdbx_strand_id
1 'polypeptide(L)'
;MSYRRAILLGVSFCFVLVMLLALAFGYYAVTPKDREGQARVFVVRHGASLKQVALELQEKGFINNRYLFMLWGKLLGYSKKIKSGEYRISSAMPPVNILAVLAKGAIITHTVTIPEGYTMRQIAKLLDQKGIVPAQEFLRVCNDPKVVASYGIKGKSLEGYLYPDSYQFSRGLSAKKVVDVMLHRFKEMVASYMDRIKEKGMTLHEVVTLASIVEKETGLSRERPLIASVFLNRLKRGMRLESDPTVIYGIKNFNGNLTRKDLVRRTPYN
;
A
#
# COMPACT_ATOMS: atom_id res chain seq x y z
N MET A 1 -61.55 -18.57 29.72
CA MET A 1 -60.60 -19.52 29.10
C MET A 1 -59.93 -19.00 27.80
N SER A 2 -60.11 -17.74 27.38
CA SER A 2 -59.70 -17.26 26.04
C SER A 2 -58.33 -16.56 25.96
N TYR A 3 -57.91 -15.79 26.98
CA TYR A 3 -56.68 -14.98 26.89
C TYR A 3 -55.38 -15.81 26.90
N ARG A 4 -55.24 -16.81 27.78
CA ARG A 4 -54.03 -17.64 27.85
C ARG A 4 -53.79 -18.46 26.58
N ARG A 5 -54.86 -18.98 25.96
CA ARG A 5 -54.78 -19.73 24.70
C ARG A 5 -54.41 -18.81 23.53
N ALA A 6 -54.99 -17.61 23.45
CA ALA A 6 -54.63 -16.62 22.43
C ALA A 6 -53.17 -16.18 22.55
N ILE A 7 -52.67 -15.96 23.78
CA ILE A 7 -51.26 -15.62 24.03
C ILE A 7 -50.34 -16.80 23.63
N LEU A 8 -50.66 -18.03 24.02
CA LEU A 8 -49.86 -19.21 23.64
C LEU A 8 -49.83 -19.44 22.13
N LEU A 9 -50.96 -19.26 21.43
CA LEU A 9 -51.04 -19.35 19.98
C LEU A 9 -50.23 -18.22 19.31
N GLY A 10 -50.30 -17.00 19.82
CA GLY A 10 -49.51 -15.87 19.32
C GLY A 10 -48.01 -16.07 19.49
N VAL A 11 -47.57 -16.57 20.66
CA VAL A 11 -46.16 -16.89 20.93
C VAL A 11 -45.68 -18.03 20.02
N SER A 12 -46.46 -19.09 19.85
CA SER A 12 -46.13 -20.21 18.97
C SER A 12 -46.02 -19.76 17.50
N PHE A 13 -46.96 -18.94 17.03
CA PHE A 13 -46.91 -18.36 15.68
C PHE A 13 -45.66 -17.50 15.48
N CYS A 14 -45.34 -16.64 16.45
CA CYS A 14 -44.14 -15.79 16.40
C CYS A 14 -42.86 -16.64 16.38
N PHE A 15 -42.81 -17.72 17.18
CA PHE A 15 -41.68 -18.65 17.19
C PHE A 15 -41.50 -19.36 15.85
N VAL A 16 -42.58 -19.88 15.26
CA VAL A 16 -42.55 -20.53 13.93
C VAL A 16 -42.12 -19.54 12.86
N LEU A 17 -42.63 -18.30 12.89
CA LEU A 17 -42.23 -17.25 11.97
C LEU A 17 -40.74 -16.92 12.08
N VAL A 18 -40.21 -16.79 13.30
CA VAL A 18 -38.78 -16.58 13.54
C VAL A 18 -37.95 -17.76 13.03
N MET A 19 -38.42 -19.00 13.24
CA MET A 19 -37.72 -20.19 12.76
C MET A 19 -37.69 -20.26 11.22
N LEU A 20 -38.81 -19.95 10.56
CA LEU A 20 -38.90 -19.90 9.10
C LEU A 20 -38.00 -18.80 8.52
N LEU A 21 -37.98 -17.62 9.15
CA LEU A 21 -37.08 -16.54 8.75
C LEU A 21 -35.61 -16.94 8.95
N ALA A 22 -35.27 -17.62 10.04
CA ALA A 22 -33.93 -18.13 10.29
C ALA A 22 -33.51 -19.20 9.26
N LEU A 23 -34.42 -20.11 8.89
CA LEU A 23 -34.21 -21.12 7.84
C LEU A 23 -34.01 -20.47 6.47
N ALA A 24 -34.87 -19.53 6.07
CA ALA A 24 -34.75 -18.80 4.81
C ALA A 24 -33.44 -18.00 4.75
N PHE A 25 -33.03 -17.40 5.87
CA PHE A 25 -31.79 -16.65 5.99
C PHE A 25 -30.55 -17.55 5.93
N GLY A 26 -30.58 -18.70 6.61
CA GLY A 26 -29.54 -19.72 6.52
C GLY A 26 -29.41 -20.28 5.09
N TYR A 27 -30.55 -20.56 4.45
CA TYR A 27 -30.60 -21.00 3.06
C TYR A 27 -29.98 -19.98 2.11
N TYR A 28 -30.29 -18.69 2.27
CA TYR A 28 -29.65 -17.61 1.51
C TYR A 28 -28.12 -17.58 1.70
N ALA A 29 -27.64 -17.75 2.94
CA ALA A 29 -26.22 -17.65 3.24
C ALA A 29 -25.38 -18.74 2.53
N VAL A 30 -25.97 -19.91 2.31
CA VAL A 30 -25.32 -21.07 1.67
C VAL A 30 -25.64 -21.24 0.18
N THR A 31 -26.65 -20.54 -0.35
CA THR A 31 -27.07 -20.68 -1.75
C THR A 31 -26.30 -19.68 -2.63
N PRO A 32 -25.52 -20.16 -3.61
CA PRO A 32 -24.89 -19.29 -4.60
C PRO A 32 -25.91 -18.49 -5.39
N LYS A 33 -25.48 -17.34 -5.90
CA LYS A 33 -26.32 -16.56 -6.81
C LYS A 33 -26.50 -17.26 -8.15
N ASP A 34 -25.40 -17.77 -8.70
CA ASP A 34 -25.35 -18.41 -10.01
C ASP A 34 -24.33 -19.54 -9.95
N ARG A 35 -24.81 -20.78 -10.07
CA ARG A 35 -23.97 -21.99 -9.93
C ARG A 35 -22.91 -22.12 -11.02
N GLU A 36 -23.10 -21.48 -12.16
CA GLU A 36 -22.15 -21.48 -13.29
C GLU A 36 -21.32 -20.20 -13.35
N GLY A 37 -21.43 -19.36 -12.31
CA GLY A 37 -20.70 -18.12 -12.19
C GLY A 37 -19.19 -18.31 -12.32
N GLN A 38 -18.57 -17.60 -13.26
CA GLN A 38 -17.11 -17.60 -13.38
C GLN A 38 -16.46 -16.70 -12.33
N ALA A 39 -15.24 -17.07 -11.92
CA ALA A 39 -14.44 -16.29 -11.00
C ALA A 39 -13.97 -14.99 -11.68
N ARG A 40 -14.34 -13.85 -11.09
CA ARG A 40 -13.99 -12.50 -11.54
C ARG A 40 -13.23 -11.75 -10.45
N VAL A 41 -12.45 -10.77 -10.87
CA VAL A 41 -11.70 -9.90 -9.96
C VAL A 41 -12.63 -8.87 -9.32
N PHE A 42 -12.55 -8.74 -8.00
CA PHE A 42 -13.26 -7.74 -7.22
C PHE A 42 -12.29 -6.98 -6.31
N VAL A 43 -12.27 -5.65 -6.41
CA VAL A 43 -11.35 -4.80 -5.65
C VAL A 43 -12.10 -4.10 -4.52
N VAL A 44 -11.66 -4.32 -3.28
CA VAL A 44 -12.10 -3.60 -2.10
C VAL A 44 -11.13 -2.47 -1.81
N ARG A 45 -11.60 -1.23 -1.89
CA ARG A 45 -10.80 -0.04 -1.59
C ARG A 45 -10.48 0.06 -0.11
N HIS A 46 -9.33 0.65 0.21
CA HIS A 46 -8.97 0.97 1.59
C HIS A 46 -10.01 1.86 2.26
N GLY A 47 -10.42 1.50 3.48
CA GLY A 47 -11.44 2.21 4.25
C GLY A 47 -12.89 1.94 3.81
N ALA A 48 -13.13 1.07 2.82
CA ALA A 48 -14.48 0.72 2.40
C ALA A 48 -15.27 0.04 3.53
N SER A 49 -16.48 0.53 3.79
CA SER A 49 -17.40 -0.05 4.76
C SER A 49 -18.06 -1.32 4.24
N LEU A 50 -18.52 -2.21 5.14
CA LEU A 50 -19.33 -3.38 4.76
C LEU A 50 -20.54 -2.99 3.88
N LYS A 51 -21.14 -1.82 4.13
CA LYS A 51 -22.26 -1.30 3.33
C LYS A 51 -21.85 -1.02 1.88
N GLN A 52 -20.72 -0.34 1.67
CA GLN A 52 -20.20 -0.05 0.33
C GLN A 52 -19.80 -1.34 -0.39
N VAL A 53 -19.12 -2.25 0.30
CA VAL A 53 -18.72 -3.54 -0.28
C VAL A 53 -19.95 -4.37 -0.68
N ALA A 54 -20.98 -4.45 0.17
CA ALA A 54 -22.22 -5.16 -0.14
C ALA A 54 -22.96 -4.54 -1.32
N LEU A 55 -22.96 -3.21 -1.44
CA LEU A 55 -23.53 -2.50 -2.58
C LEU A 55 -22.82 -2.89 -3.88
N GLU A 56 -21.49 -2.74 -3.92
CA GLU A 56 -20.69 -3.04 -5.10
C GLU A 56 -20.76 -4.52 -5.50
N LEU A 57 -20.82 -5.44 -4.52
CA LEU A 57 -21.01 -6.87 -4.78
C LEU A 57 -22.36 -7.16 -5.44
N GLN A 58 -23.43 -6.49 -5.02
CA GLN A 58 -24.76 -6.66 -5.62
C GLN A 58 -24.80 -6.08 -7.03
N GLU A 59 -24.27 -4.87 -7.22
CA GLU A 59 -24.23 -4.18 -8.52
C GLU A 59 -23.41 -4.94 -9.56
N LYS A 60 -22.26 -5.50 -9.17
CA LYS A 60 -21.43 -6.36 -10.04
C LYS A 60 -21.97 -7.79 -10.15
N GLY A 61 -23.06 -8.08 -9.46
CA GLY A 61 -23.79 -9.33 -9.55
C GLY A 61 -23.11 -10.53 -8.89
N PHE A 62 -22.28 -10.33 -7.86
CA PHE A 62 -21.72 -11.43 -7.06
C PHE A 62 -22.69 -11.96 -6.00
N ILE A 63 -23.61 -11.11 -5.52
CA ILE A 63 -24.63 -11.48 -4.53
C ILE A 63 -26.02 -11.05 -4.99
N ASN A 64 -27.05 -11.66 -4.39
CA ASN A 64 -28.45 -11.36 -4.68
C ASN A 64 -29.01 -10.21 -3.83
N ASN A 65 -28.67 -10.17 -2.53
CA ASN A 65 -29.25 -9.19 -1.61
C ASN A 65 -28.20 -8.60 -0.65
N ARG A 66 -27.95 -7.29 -0.80
CA ARG A 66 -27.03 -6.53 0.04
C ARG A 66 -27.43 -6.51 1.52
N TYR A 67 -28.73 -6.48 1.83
CA TYR A 67 -29.22 -6.38 3.20
C TYR A 67 -28.98 -7.68 3.98
N LEU A 68 -29.24 -8.83 3.34
CA LEU A 68 -28.97 -10.13 3.95
C LEU A 68 -27.46 -10.36 4.13
N PHE A 69 -26.65 -9.95 3.15
CA PHE A 69 -25.19 -10.00 3.26
C PHE A 69 -24.67 -9.12 4.42
N MET A 70 -25.19 -7.89 4.56
CA MET A 70 -24.83 -7.01 5.66
C MET A 70 -25.26 -7.57 7.02
N LEU A 71 -26.47 -8.15 7.12
CA LEU A 71 -26.97 -8.76 8.35
C LEU A 71 -26.05 -9.92 8.78
N TRP A 72 -25.66 -10.77 7.83
CA TRP A 72 -24.74 -11.87 8.09
C TRP A 72 -23.36 -11.37 8.53
N GLY A 73 -22.82 -10.34 7.87
CA GLY A 73 -21.56 -9.69 8.25
C GLY A 73 -21.58 -9.02 9.62
N LYS A 74 -22.75 -8.60 10.11
CA LYS A 74 -22.93 -8.11 11.48
C LYS A 74 -22.97 -9.25 12.49
N LEU A 75 -23.77 -10.28 12.23
CA LEU A 75 -23.92 -11.44 13.11
C LEU A 75 -22.59 -12.18 13.33
N LEU A 76 -21.76 -12.33 12.29
CA LEU A 76 -20.44 -12.97 12.39
C LEU A 76 -19.34 -12.04 12.92
N GLY A 77 -19.65 -10.77 13.23
CA GLY A 77 -18.67 -9.79 13.68
C GLY A 77 -17.62 -9.42 12.61
N TYR A 78 -17.91 -9.68 11.33
CA TYR A 78 -17.00 -9.39 10.20
C TYR A 78 -17.13 -7.97 9.66
N SER A 79 -18.08 -7.19 10.15
CA SER A 79 -18.32 -5.80 9.73
C SER A 79 -17.10 -4.90 9.78
N LYS A 80 -16.17 -5.14 10.71
CA LYS A 80 -14.90 -4.40 10.85
C LYS A 80 -13.65 -5.18 10.39
N LYS A 81 -13.83 -6.42 9.93
CA LYS A 81 -12.72 -7.32 9.56
C LYS A 81 -12.48 -7.43 8.06
N ILE A 82 -13.31 -6.78 7.23
CA ILE A 82 -13.09 -6.75 5.78
C ILE A 82 -11.77 -6.05 5.48
N LYS A 83 -10.86 -6.77 4.82
CA LYS A 83 -9.58 -6.22 4.41
C LYS A 83 -9.68 -5.60 3.02
N SER A 84 -8.98 -4.50 2.80
CA SER A 84 -8.82 -3.91 1.47
C SER A 84 -7.91 -4.77 0.61
N GLY A 85 -8.24 -4.93 -0.66
CA GLY A 85 -7.43 -5.66 -1.61
C GLY A 85 -8.22 -6.17 -2.81
N GLU A 86 -7.52 -6.87 -3.69
CA GLU A 86 -8.05 -7.51 -4.89
C GLU A 86 -8.36 -8.96 -4.59
N TYR A 87 -9.57 -9.41 -4.91
CA TYR A 87 -10.05 -10.75 -4.59
C TYR A 87 -10.53 -11.46 -5.84
N ARG A 88 -10.29 -12.77 -5.92
CA ARG A 88 -10.93 -13.64 -6.91
C ARG A 88 -12.22 -14.20 -6.32
N ILE A 89 -13.35 -13.68 -6.77
CA ILE A 89 -14.69 -14.02 -6.27
C ILE A 89 -15.55 -14.52 -7.42
N SER A 90 -16.42 -15.49 -7.18
CA SER A 90 -17.40 -15.97 -8.16
C SER A 90 -18.82 -15.80 -7.61
N SER A 91 -19.81 -15.58 -8.48
CA SER A 91 -21.23 -15.68 -8.15
C SER A 91 -21.70 -17.11 -7.81
N ALA A 92 -20.87 -18.12 -8.13
CA ALA A 92 -21.01 -19.51 -7.70
C ALA A 92 -20.57 -19.73 -6.24
N MET A 93 -19.91 -18.75 -5.63
CA MET A 93 -19.61 -18.81 -4.20
C MET A 93 -20.85 -18.43 -3.39
N PRO A 94 -21.18 -19.20 -2.34
CA PRO A 94 -22.15 -18.79 -1.35
C PRO A 94 -21.77 -17.45 -0.71
N PRO A 95 -22.74 -16.56 -0.41
CA PRO A 95 -22.49 -15.28 0.25
C PRO A 95 -21.63 -15.39 1.52
N VAL A 96 -21.79 -16.47 2.30
CA VAL A 96 -20.95 -16.73 3.49
C VAL A 96 -19.48 -16.92 3.15
N ASN A 97 -19.18 -17.61 2.05
CA ASN A 97 -17.81 -17.86 1.61
C ASN A 97 -17.17 -16.59 1.07
N ILE A 98 -17.94 -15.79 0.31
CA ILE A 98 -17.49 -14.47 -0.16
C ILE A 98 -17.08 -13.61 1.04
N LEU A 99 -17.94 -13.53 2.05
CA LEU A 99 -17.65 -12.77 3.26
C LEU A 99 -16.42 -13.32 4.01
N ALA A 100 -16.26 -14.64 4.11
CA ALA A 100 -15.09 -15.25 4.73
C ALA A 100 -13.78 -14.93 3.98
N VAL A 101 -13.79 -14.95 2.65
CA VAL A 101 -12.64 -14.58 1.81
C VAL A 101 -12.23 -13.12 2.06
N LEU A 102 -13.21 -12.22 2.10
CA LEU A 102 -13.01 -10.79 2.39
C LEU A 102 -12.49 -10.53 3.82
N ALA A 103 -12.97 -11.31 4.80
CA ALA A 103 -12.54 -11.18 6.19
C ALA A 103 -11.15 -11.78 6.46
N LYS A 104 -10.83 -12.93 5.83
CA LYS A 104 -9.50 -13.53 5.92
C LYS A 104 -8.45 -12.67 5.21
N GLY A 105 -8.85 -12.01 4.11
CA GLY A 105 -7.94 -11.22 3.27
C GLY A 105 -7.12 -12.09 2.34
N ALA A 106 -7.75 -13.09 1.73
CA ALA A 106 -7.12 -13.91 0.68
C ALA A 106 -7.03 -13.08 -0.62
N ILE A 107 -6.17 -12.06 -0.58
CA ILE A 107 -6.00 -11.07 -1.65
C ILE A 107 -5.02 -11.59 -2.70
N ILE A 108 -5.23 -11.19 -3.95
CA ILE A 108 -4.27 -11.30 -5.03
C ILE A 108 -3.22 -10.21 -4.82
N THR A 109 -1.95 -10.60 -4.86
CA THR A 109 -0.82 -9.68 -4.84
C THR A 109 -0.16 -9.63 -6.21
N HIS A 110 0.39 -8.46 -6.52
CA HIS A 110 1.21 -8.22 -7.70
C HIS A 110 2.61 -7.85 -7.24
N THR A 111 3.61 -8.49 -7.84
CA THR A 111 5.01 -8.20 -7.56
C THR A 111 5.42 -6.92 -8.28
N VAL A 112 5.96 -5.97 -7.54
CA VAL A 112 6.53 -4.73 -8.06
C VAL A 112 7.96 -4.61 -7.56
N THR A 113 8.92 -4.75 -8.47
CA THR A 113 10.35 -4.55 -8.19
C THR A 113 10.71 -3.09 -8.37
N ILE A 114 11.24 -2.49 -7.30
CA ILE A 114 11.77 -1.13 -7.29
C ILE A 114 13.30 -1.21 -7.42
N PRO A 115 13.88 -0.79 -8.55
CA PRO A 115 15.33 -0.84 -8.74
C PRO A 115 16.10 0.15 -7.85
N GLU A 116 17.37 -0.15 -7.60
CA GLU A 116 18.31 0.77 -6.96
C GLU A 116 18.45 2.07 -7.77
N GLY A 117 18.76 3.18 -7.09
CA GLY A 117 18.91 4.49 -7.69
C GLY A 117 17.61 5.13 -8.22
N TYR A 118 16.44 4.53 -8.03
CA TYR A 118 15.18 5.16 -8.42
C TYR A 118 14.87 6.38 -7.55
N THR A 119 14.45 7.46 -8.20
CA THR A 119 13.87 8.61 -7.49
C THR A 119 12.44 8.30 -7.06
N MET A 120 11.96 8.99 -6.03
CA MET A 120 10.56 8.92 -5.59
C MET A 120 9.55 9.13 -6.73
N ARG A 121 9.87 9.99 -7.71
CA ARG A 121 9.04 10.23 -8.90
C ARG A 121 9.00 9.04 -9.85
N GLN A 122 10.12 8.37 -10.05
CA GLN A 122 10.18 7.14 -10.85
C GLN A 122 9.43 6.00 -10.17
N ILE A 123 9.53 5.88 -8.84
CA ILE A 123 8.74 4.93 -8.04
C ILE A 123 7.24 5.21 -8.22
N ALA A 124 6.82 6.47 -8.09
CA ALA A 124 5.42 6.87 -8.25
C ALA A 124 4.88 6.49 -9.64
N LYS A 125 5.63 6.78 -10.70
CA LYS A 125 5.27 6.41 -12.08
C LYS A 125 5.16 4.89 -12.26
N LEU A 126 6.10 4.13 -11.71
CA LEU A 126 6.10 2.67 -11.77
C LEU A 126 4.88 2.06 -11.06
N LEU A 127 4.56 2.54 -9.85
CA LEU A 127 3.40 2.09 -9.09
C LEU A 127 2.07 2.39 -9.81
N ASP A 128 1.98 3.55 -10.45
CA ASP A 128 0.81 3.97 -11.23
C ASP A 128 0.64 3.10 -12.48
N GLN A 129 1.72 2.87 -13.24
CA GLN A 129 1.73 1.96 -14.40
C GLN A 129 1.32 0.53 -14.05
N LYS A 130 1.66 0.07 -12.84
CA LYS A 130 1.24 -1.25 -12.33
C LYS A 130 -0.17 -1.27 -11.73
N GLY A 131 -0.84 -0.11 -11.66
CA GLY A 131 -2.19 0.04 -11.13
C GLY A 131 -2.27 -0.19 -9.61
N ILE A 132 -1.17 0.04 -8.88
CA ILE A 132 -1.11 -0.15 -7.42
C ILE A 132 -1.70 1.07 -6.72
N VAL A 133 -1.13 2.24 -6.97
CA VAL A 133 -1.58 3.54 -6.45
C VAL A 133 -1.31 4.64 -7.49
N PRO A 134 -2.18 5.65 -7.63
CA PRO A 134 -1.93 6.73 -8.57
C PRO A 134 -0.70 7.55 -8.17
N ALA A 135 0.10 7.96 -9.16
CA ALA A 135 1.40 8.61 -8.91
C ALA A 135 1.27 9.87 -8.05
N GLN A 136 0.23 10.69 -8.30
CA GLN A 136 0.00 11.93 -7.56
C GLN A 136 -0.34 11.67 -6.09
N GLU A 137 -1.11 10.62 -5.79
CA GLU A 137 -1.45 10.29 -4.40
C GLU A 137 -0.23 9.81 -3.62
N PHE A 138 0.59 8.97 -4.27
CA PHE A 138 1.84 8.49 -3.70
C PHE A 138 2.79 9.66 -3.40
N LEU A 139 3.04 10.53 -4.37
CA LEU A 139 3.90 11.71 -4.19
C LEU A 139 3.38 12.65 -3.12
N ARG A 140 2.06 12.83 -3.00
CA ARG A 140 1.47 13.66 -1.94
C ARG A 140 1.84 13.13 -0.55
N VAL A 141 1.72 11.83 -0.33
CA VAL A 141 2.09 11.19 0.95
C VAL A 141 3.59 11.32 1.20
N CYS A 142 4.42 11.09 0.18
CA CYS A 142 5.86 11.15 0.36
C CYS A 142 6.43 12.56 0.58
N ASN A 143 5.67 13.61 0.24
CA ASN A 143 6.02 15.00 0.51
C ASN A 143 5.24 15.60 1.69
N ASP A 144 4.40 14.83 2.38
CA ASP A 144 3.65 15.30 3.54
C ASP A 144 4.59 15.46 4.75
N PRO A 145 4.82 16.68 5.26
CA PRO A 145 5.72 16.91 6.39
C PRO A 145 5.33 16.11 7.63
N LYS A 146 4.04 15.84 7.85
CA LYS A 146 3.58 15.03 8.98
C LYS A 146 4.02 13.58 8.86
N VAL A 147 3.94 13.02 7.65
CA VAL A 147 4.40 11.66 7.36
C VAL A 147 5.91 11.59 7.53
N VAL A 148 6.66 12.50 6.92
CA VAL A 148 8.12 12.54 7.02
C VAL A 148 8.58 12.63 8.49
N ALA A 149 7.97 13.54 9.27
CA ALA A 149 8.28 13.70 10.68
C ALA A 149 7.91 12.46 11.51
N SER A 150 6.81 11.78 11.21
CA SER A 150 6.40 10.56 11.94
C SER A 150 7.40 9.41 11.86
N TYR A 151 8.27 9.43 10.85
CA TYR A 151 9.36 8.46 10.67
C TYR A 151 10.72 8.98 11.15
N GLY A 152 10.78 10.17 11.78
CA GLY A 152 12.02 10.76 12.31
C GLY A 152 13.00 11.23 11.22
N ILE A 153 12.52 11.47 10.00
CA ILE A 153 13.34 11.88 8.86
C ILE A 153 13.52 13.40 8.90
N LYS A 154 14.78 13.86 8.80
CA LYS A 154 15.15 15.30 8.83
C LYS A 154 14.96 16.02 7.48
N GLY A 155 14.66 15.28 6.41
CA GLY A 155 14.46 15.82 5.06
C GLY A 155 13.09 16.47 4.84
N LYS A 156 12.88 17.06 3.66
CA LYS A 156 11.58 17.64 3.24
C LYS A 156 10.61 16.61 2.67
N SER A 157 11.11 15.43 2.29
CA SER A 157 10.36 14.36 1.66
C SER A 157 10.98 13.00 2.04
N LEU A 158 10.37 11.92 1.55
CA LEU A 158 10.87 10.55 1.69
C LEU A 158 11.89 10.15 0.61
N GLU A 159 12.47 11.11 -0.12
CA GLU A 159 13.49 10.81 -1.14
C GLU A 159 14.68 10.06 -0.53
N GLY A 160 15.07 8.93 -1.13
CA GLY A 160 16.14 8.06 -0.62
C GLY A 160 15.75 7.13 0.55
N TYR A 161 14.55 7.28 1.12
CA TYR A 161 14.07 6.45 2.24
C TYR A 161 13.12 5.32 1.80
N LEU A 162 12.66 5.34 0.55
CA LEU A 162 11.85 4.28 -0.04
C LEU A 162 12.80 3.18 -0.53
N TYR A 163 12.94 2.10 0.24
CA TYR A 163 13.95 1.07 -0.04
C TYR A 163 13.73 0.37 -1.40
N PRO A 164 14.79 0.08 -2.18
CA PRO A 164 14.69 -0.73 -3.39
C PRO A 164 14.54 -2.21 -3.04
N ASP A 165 13.42 -2.83 -3.41
CA ASP A 165 13.16 -4.26 -3.22
C ASP A 165 12.04 -4.73 -4.17
N SER A 166 11.76 -6.03 -4.17
CA SER A 166 10.56 -6.60 -4.77
C SER A 166 9.43 -6.71 -3.75
N TYR A 167 8.40 -5.88 -3.92
CA TYR A 167 7.26 -5.81 -3.03
C TYR A 167 6.05 -6.55 -3.59
N GLN A 168 5.29 -7.18 -2.71
CA GLN A 168 3.98 -7.75 -3.06
C GLN A 168 2.87 -6.80 -2.64
N PHE A 169 2.23 -6.15 -3.62
CA PHE A 169 1.13 -5.23 -3.37
C PHE A 169 -0.16 -5.74 -3.99
N SER A 170 -1.25 -5.67 -3.23
CA SER A 170 -2.58 -5.83 -3.77
C SER A 170 -3.09 -4.50 -4.34
N ARG A 171 -3.91 -4.53 -5.38
CA ARG A 171 -4.65 -3.34 -5.83
C ARG A 171 -5.65 -2.90 -4.75
N GLY A 172 -5.95 -1.60 -4.72
CA GLY A 172 -6.89 -1.00 -3.75
C GLY A 172 -6.28 -0.63 -2.40
N LEU A 173 -4.97 -0.83 -2.21
CA LEU A 173 -4.22 -0.30 -1.07
C LEU A 173 -4.17 1.24 -1.13
N SER A 174 -4.08 1.89 0.04
CA SER A 174 -3.85 3.33 0.10
C SER A 174 -2.38 3.66 -0.16
N ALA A 175 -2.13 4.83 -0.75
CA ALA A 175 -0.77 5.37 -0.92
C ALA A 175 0.04 5.35 0.39
N LYS A 176 -0.60 5.71 1.51
CA LYS A 176 0.03 5.65 2.85
C LYS A 176 0.49 4.24 3.20
N LYS A 177 -0.34 3.21 2.96
CA LYS A 177 0.04 1.84 3.30
C LYS A 177 1.20 1.33 2.46
N VAL A 178 1.26 1.70 1.17
CA VAL A 178 2.40 1.38 0.29
C VAL A 178 3.68 2.03 0.82
N VAL A 179 3.63 3.33 1.14
CA VAL A 179 4.76 4.07 1.73
C VAL A 179 5.20 3.45 3.06
N ASP A 180 4.26 3.12 3.95
CA ASP A 180 4.57 2.52 5.25
C ASP A 180 5.35 1.19 5.08
N VAL A 181 4.98 0.35 4.10
CA VAL A 181 5.68 -0.91 3.80
C VAL A 181 7.11 -0.65 3.34
N MET A 182 7.32 0.31 2.43
CA MET A 182 8.65 0.64 1.91
C MET A 182 9.56 1.24 3.00
N LEU A 183 9.01 2.09 3.87
CA LEU A 183 9.75 2.70 4.98
C LEU A 183 10.08 1.69 6.09
N HIS A 184 9.17 0.75 6.37
CA HIS A 184 9.45 -0.34 7.30
C HIS A 184 10.63 -1.18 6.80
N ARG A 185 10.61 -1.51 5.50
CA ARG A 185 11.71 -2.24 4.86
C ARG A 185 13.03 -1.47 4.94
N PHE A 186 13.01 -0.17 4.67
CA PHE A 186 14.19 0.69 4.85
C PHE A 186 14.74 0.60 6.28
N LYS A 187 13.88 0.72 7.29
CA LYS A 187 14.27 0.66 8.70
C LYS A 187 14.90 -0.68 9.06
N GLU A 188 14.34 -1.79 8.60
CA GLU A 188 14.92 -3.14 8.79
C GLU A 188 16.33 -3.22 8.21
N MET A 189 16.50 -2.76 6.96
CA MET A 189 17.77 -2.89 6.24
C MET A 189 18.87 -2.00 6.79
N VAL A 190 18.50 -0.86 7.37
CA VAL A 190 19.45 0.10 7.96
C VAL A 190 19.76 -0.20 9.42
N ALA A 191 18.93 -1.00 10.12
CA ALA A 191 19.06 -1.23 11.56
C ALA A 191 20.46 -1.67 12.00
N SER A 192 21.09 -2.59 11.26
CA SER A 192 22.44 -3.10 11.56
C SER A 192 23.57 -2.09 11.33
N TYR A 193 23.30 -0.98 10.65
CA TYR A 193 24.29 0.06 10.37
C TYR A 193 24.21 1.24 11.34
N MET A 194 23.15 1.34 12.14
CA MET A 194 22.87 2.53 12.96
C MET A 194 23.99 2.87 13.95
N ASP A 195 24.62 1.89 14.58
CA ASP A 195 25.71 2.14 15.53
C ASP A 195 26.99 2.58 14.82
N ARG A 196 27.33 1.96 13.68
CA ARG A 196 28.45 2.38 12.83
C ARG A 196 28.28 3.80 12.29
N ILE A 197 27.04 4.19 11.96
CA ILE A 197 26.72 5.55 11.51
C ILE A 197 27.03 6.56 12.64
N LYS A 198 26.62 6.26 13.87
CA LYS A 198 26.90 7.09 15.05
C LYS A 198 28.40 7.17 15.36
N GLU A 199 29.12 6.04 15.31
CA GLU A 199 30.57 5.99 15.54
C GLU A 199 31.34 6.86 14.54
N LYS A 200 30.85 6.95 13.30
CA LYS A 200 31.41 7.83 12.26
C LYS A 200 31.01 9.30 12.42
N GLY A 201 30.22 9.65 13.43
CA GLY A 201 29.76 11.02 13.68
C GLY A 201 28.81 11.55 12.60
N MET A 202 28.21 10.66 11.80
CA MET A 202 27.28 11.04 10.73
C MET A 202 25.83 10.82 11.18
N THR A 203 24.93 11.60 10.61
CA THR A 203 23.50 11.35 10.70
C THR A 203 23.06 10.36 9.62
N LEU A 204 21.96 9.64 9.87
CA LEU A 204 21.36 8.76 8.86
C LEU A 204 21.02 9.53 7.57
N HIS A 205 20.58 10.79 7.68
CA HIS A 205 20.26 11.60 6.51
C HIS A 205 21.49 11.88 5.63
N GLU A 206 22.64 12.18 6.24
CA GLU A 206 23.89 12.37 5.50
C GLU A 206 24.36 11.07 4.84
N VAL A 207 24.22 9.94 5.52
CA VAL A 207 24.58 8.62 4.97
C VAL A 207 23.69 8.24 3.80
N VAL A 208 22.37 8.44 3.90
CA VAL A 208 21.42 8.20 2.79
C VAL A 208 21.72 9.12 1.61
N THR A 209 22.07 10.39 1.88
CA THR A 209 22.44 11.35 0.84
C THR A 209 23.74 10.95 0.14
N LEU A 210 24.78 10.57 0.90
CA LEU A 210 26.02 10.10 0.31
C LEU A 210 25.83 8.81 -0.48
N ALA A 211 25.04 7.87 0.05
CA ALA A 211 24.73 6.61 -0.62
C ALA A 211 24.00 6.84 -1.95
N SER A 212 23.06 7.79 -2.02
CA SER A 212 22.35 8.09 -3.27
C SER A 212 23.25 8.70 -4.34
N ILE A 213 24.25 9.50 -3.94
CA ILE A 213 25.27 10.05 -4.84
C ILE A 213 26.17 8.92 -5.36
N VAL A 214 26.72 8.11 -4.46
CA VAL A 214 27.58 6.96 -4.83
C VAL A 214 26.86 5.99 -5.77
N GLU A 215 25.58 5.72 -5.52
CA GLU A 215 24.75 4.85 -6.35
C GLU A 215 24.56 5.39 -7.78
N LYS A 216 24.57 6.71 -7.95
CA LYS A 216 24.39 7.34 -9.27
C LYS A 216 25.68 7.54 -10.04
N GLU A 217 26.83 7.51 -9.39
CA GLU A 217 28.14 7.68 -10.03
C GLU A 217 28.61 6.43 -10.78
N THR A 218 28.27 5.23 -10.30
CA THR A 218 28.70 3.99 -10.95
C THR A 218 27.63 2.91 -10.90
N GLY A 219 27.49 2.17 -11.99
CA GLY A 219 26.73 0.92 -12.03
C GLY A 219 27.54 -0.30 -11.54
N LEU A 220 28.84 -0.14 -11.28
CA LEU A 220 29.73 -1.23 -10.88
C LEU A 220 29.89 -1.28 -9.36
N SER A 221 29.30 -2.29 -8.72
CA SER A 221 29.30 -2.43 -7.26
C SER A 221 30.69 -2.43 -6.62
N ARG A 222 31.72 -2.92 -7.34
CA ARG A 222 33.12 -2.96 -6.86
C ARG A 222 33.78 -1.59 -6.74
N GLU A 223 33.30 -0.58 -7.46
CA GLU A 223 33.85 0.78 -7.44
C GLU A 223 33.23 1.64 -6.32
N ARG A 224 32.04 1.26 -5.84
CA ARG A 224 31.29 2.02 -4.82
C ARG A 224 32.12 2.34 -3.56
N PRO A 225 32.93 1.42 -2.97
CA PRO A 225 33.76 1.76 -1.82
C PRO A 225 34.83 2.81 -2.11
N LEU A 226 35.45 2.77 -3.30
CA LEU A 226 36.47 3.73 -3.70
C LEU A 226 35.84 5.11 -3.91
N ILE A 227 34.72 5.18 -4.63
CA ILE A 227 33.98 6.43 -4.86
C ILE A 227 33.51 7.03 -3.52
N ALA A 228 32.96 6.21 -2.63
CA ALA A 228 32.58 6.66 -1.29
C ALA A 228 33.77 7.24 -0.52
N SER A 229 34.95 6.61 -0.61
CA SER A 229 36.17 7.11 0.03
C SER A 229 36.60 8.47 -0.51
N VAL A 230 36.47 8.70 -1.83
CA VAL A 230 36.79 9.98 -2.47
C VAL A 230 35.87 11.07 -1.92
N PHE A 231 34.55 10.84 -1.90
CA PHE A 231 33.60 11.83 -1.41
C PHE A 231 33.78 12.13 0.08
N LEU A 232 34.00 11.11 0.93
CA LEU A 232 34.29 11.31 2.35
C LEU A 232 35.57 12.13 2.56
N ASN A 233 36.62 11.87 1.78
CA ASN A 233 37.86 12.65 1.83
C ASN A 233 37.66 14.11 1.39
N ARG A 234 36.82 14.36 0.37
CA ARG A 234 36.46 15.71 -0.06
C ARG A 234 35.72 16.47 1.05
N LEU A 235 34.71 15.84 1.65
CA LEU A 235 33.94 16.43 2.76
C LEU A 235 34.84 16.76 3.96
N LYS A 236 35.73 15.85 4.36
CA LYS A 236 36.68 16.08 5.46
C LYS A 236 37.59 17.28 5.22
N ARG A 237 37.90 17.60 3.96
CA ARG A 237 38.73 18.75 3.54
C ARG A 237 37.91 20.01 3.24
N GLY A 238 36.59 20.00 3.43
CA GLY A 238 35.71 21.12 3.08
C GLY A 238 35.63 21.41 1.57
N MET A 239 35.94 20.42 0.73
CA MET A 239 35.89 20.57 -0.73
C MET A 239 34.51 20.22 -1.27
N ARG A 240 34.12 20.84 -2.39
CA ARG A 240 32.89 20.50 -3.13
C ARG A 240 32.96 19.05 -3.63
N LEU A 241 31.83 18.36 -3.64
CA LEU A 241 31.73 16.99 -4.16
C LEU A 241 31.90 16.95 -5.68
N GLU A 242 31.37 17.97 -6.38
CA GLU A 242 31.41 18.08 -7.86
C GLU A 242 30.86 16.82 -8.54
N SER A 243 29.65 16.42 -8.14
CA SER A 243 28.98 15.22 -8.63
C SER A 243 27.90 15.58 -9.64
N ASP A 244 28.06 15.13 -10.89
CA ASP A 244 27.08 15.34 -11.96
C ASP A 244 25.66 14.85 -11.58
N PRO A 245 25.48 13.68 -10.92
CA PRO A 245 24.19 13.25 -10.40
C PRO A 245 23.43 14.29 -9.57
N THR A 246 24.12 15.09 -8.73
CA THR A 246 23.44 16.08 -7.89
C THR A 246 22.97 17.28 -8.72
N VAL A 247 23.75 17.68 -9.72
CA VAL A 247 23.36 18.70 -10.70
C VAL A 247 22.13 18.24 -11.47
N ILE A 248 22.17 17.02 -12.01
CA ILE A 248 21.06 16.42 -12.77
C ILE A 248 19.79 16.35 -11.92
N TYR A 249 19.90 15.93 -10.65
CA TYR A 249 18.76 15.87 -9.74
C TYR A 249 18.12 17.25 -9.51
N GLY A 250 18.91 18.32 -9.50
CA GLY A 250 18.42 19.70 -9.42
C GLY A 250 17.63 20.18 -10.65
N ILE A 251 17.69 19.45 -11.77
CA ILE A 251 17.02 19.79 -13.04
C ILE A 251 15.67 19.06 -13.13
N LYS A 252 14.56 19.81 -13.07
CA LYS A 252 13.20 19.23 -13.07
C LYS A 252 12.87 18.36 -14.29
N ASN A 253 13.36 18.74 -15.48
CA ASN A 253 13.05 18.09 -16.75
C ASN A 253 14.35 17.75 -17.50
N PHE A 254 15.23 16.98 -16.87
CA PHE A 254 16.48 16.57 -17.50
C PHE A 254 16.20 15.75 -18.76
N ASN A 255 16.78 16.16 -19.89
CA ASN A 255 16.55 15.56 -21.22
C ASN A 255 17.64 14.55 -21.61
N GLY A 256 18.54 14.20 -20.69
CA GLY A 256 19.67 13.31 -20.95
C GLY A 256 20.97 14.02 -21.35
N ASN A 257 20.93 15.34 -21.61
CA ASN A 257 22.12 16.10 -21.97
C ASN A 257 22.46 17.14 -20.90
N LEU A 258 23.61 16.99 -20.24
CA LEU A 258 24.09 17.92 -19.22
C LEU A 258 24.97 18.99 -19.87
N THR A 259 24.53 20.26 -19.84
CA THR A 259 25.27 21.35 -20.48
C THR A 259 26.15 22.10 -19.48
N ARG A 260 27.16 22.84 -19.98
CA ARG A 260 27.97 23.74 -19.13
C ARG A 260 27.13 24.76 -18.36
N LYS A 261 25.99 25.20 -18.93
CA LYS A 261 25.05 26.13 -18.27
C LYS A 261 24.39 25.47 -17.06
N ASP A 262 24.12 24.18 -17.12
CA ASP A 262 23.54 23.42 -16.01
C ASP A 262 24.56 23.25 -14.87
N LEU A 263 25.81 22.94 -15.21
CA LEU A 263 26.91 22.80 -14.23
C LEU A 263 27.18 24.07 -13.43
N VAL A 264 26.96 25.26 -14.00
CA VAL A 264 27.16 26.54 -13.29
C VAL A 264 25.89 27.07 -12.62
N ARG A 265 24.73 26.43 -12.86
CA ARG A 265 23.45 26.87 -12.32
C ARG A 265 23.39 26.56 -10.83
N ARG A 266 23.35 27.60 -10.00
CA ARG A 266 23.19 27.44 -8.55
C ARG A 266 21.83 26.86 -8.21
N THR A 267 21.84 25.70 -7.56
CA THR A 267 20.64 25.09 -6.95
C THR A 267 21.03 24.56 -5.58
N PRO A 268 20.09 24.26 -4.67
CA PRO A 268 20.45 23.60 -3.41
C PRO A 268 21.15 22.24 -3.57
N TYR A 269 21.13 21.65 -4.78
CA TYR A 269 21.78 20.39 -5.13
C TYR A 269 23.08 20.57 -5.96
N ASN A 270 23.42 21.81 -6.36
CA ASN A 270 24.64 22.17 -7.10
C ASN A 270 25.42 23.26 -6.38
#